data_AF-A0A9E0AYC0-F1
#
_entry.id   AF-A0A9E0AYC0-F1
#
_cell.length_a   1.000
_cell.length_b   1.000
_cell.length_c   1.000
_cell.angle_alpha   90.00
_cell.angle_beta   90.00
_cell.angle_gamma   90.00
#
_symmetry.space_group_name_H-M   'P 1'
#
loop_
_entity.id
_entity.type
_entity.pdbx_description
1 polymer ?
#
loop_
_entity_poly.entity_id
_entity_poly.type
_entity_poly.pdbx_seq_one_letter_code
_entity_poly.pdbx_strand_id
1 'polypeptide(L)' 'MKKFGVRLLGGGMDESPFAYKVINVVMHSQKPLVDVVGKFTQKIVKMDGAKHRSWNKDKREKIAGE' A
#
# COMPACT_ATOMS: atom_id res chain seq x y z
N MET A 1 -9.19 2.80 3.83
CA MET A 1 -9.36 1.74 2.80
C MET A 1 -10.77 1.13 2.82
N LYS A 2 -11.20 0.46 3.90
CA LYS A 2 -12.54 -0.19 3.97
C LYS A 2 -13.72 0.74 3.64
N LYS A 3 -13.72 1.99 4.15
CA LYS A 3 -14.75 3.01 3.84
C LYS A 3 -14.85 3.38 2.35
N PHE A 4 -13.78 3.19 1.59
CA PHE A 4 -13.73 3.46 0.15
C PHE A 4 -13.95 2.18 -0.69
N GLY A 5 -14.37 1.08 -0.06
CA GLY A 5 -14.56 -0.20 -0.75
C GLY A 5 -13.26 -0.86 -1.22
N VAL A 6 -12.11 -0.46 -0.65
CA VAL A 6 -10.78 -0.96 -1.03
C VAL A 6 -10.30 -2.01 -0.04
N ARG A 7 -9.91 -3.18 -0.56
CA ARG A 7 -9.30 -4.27 0.21
C ARG A 7 -7.78 -4.12 0.24
N LEU A 8 -7.23 -3.83 1.41
CA LEU A 8 -5.78 -3.78 1.61
C LEU A 8 -5.27 -5.15 2.08
N LEU A 9 -4.32 -5.72 1.35
CA LEU A 9 -3.68 -7.01 1.62
C LEU A 9 -2.39 -6.87 2.45
N GLY A 10 -1.78 -5.69 2.44
CA GLY A 10 -0.57 -5.35 3.20
C GLY A 10 -0.15 -3.90 2.94
N GLY A 11 0.54 -3.30 3.91
CA GLY A 11 1.20 -2.00 3.81
C GLY A 11 1.70 -1.47 5.15
N GLY A 12 2.70 -0.59 5.08
CA GLY A 12 3.32 0.09 6.22
C GLY A 12 2.55 1.34 6.67
N MET A 13 2.97 1.93 7.80
CA MET A 13 2.40 3.20 8.30
C MET A 13 2.83 4.39 7.44
N ASP A 14 4.05 4.33 6.92
CA ASP A 14 4.68 5.23 5.96
C ASP A 14 4.04 5.17 4.56
N GLU A 15 3.20 4.18 4.30
CA GLU A 15 2.40 4.04 3.07
C GLU A 15 0.91 4.33 3.32
N SER A 16 0.57 4.87 4.50
CA SER A 16 -0.80 5.29 4.75
C SER A 16 -1.22 6.37 3.75
N PRO A 17 -2.52 6.51 3.41
CA PRO A 17 -2.96 7.55 2.48
C PRO A 17 -2.53 8.97 2.87
N PHE A 18 -2.30 9.22 4.15
CA PHE A 18 -1.85 10.51 4.67
C PHE A 18 -0.34 10.77 4.41
N ALA A 19 0.44 9.72 4.16
CA ALA A 19 1.86 9.84 3.82
C ALA A 19 2.09 10.32 2.37
N TYR A 20 1.07 10.25 1.52
CA TYR A 20 1.14 10.69 0.12
C TYR A 20 0.52 12.07 -0.10
N LYS A 21 0.98 12.74 -1.16
CA LYS A 21 0.38 13.98 -1.66
C LYS A 21 -1.01 13.71 -2.26
N VAL A 22 -1.88 14.73 -2.25
CA VAL A 22 -3.19 14.67 -2.91
C VAL A 22 -3.00 14.55 -4.42
N ILE A 23 -3.35 13.40 -5.00
CA ILE A 23 -3.08 13.09 -6.41
C ILE A 23 -3.70 14.10 -7.38
N ASN A 24 -4.91 14.61 -7.11
CA ASN A 24 -5.56 15.58 -8.00
C ASN A 24 -4.78 16.90 -8.09
N VAL A 25 -4.15 17.32 -6.99
CA VAL A 25 -3.31 18.53 -6.96
C VAL A 25 -2.04 18.28 -7.76
N VAL A 26 -1.39 17.14 -7.53
CA VAL A 26 -0.17 16.74 -8.26
C VAL A 26 -0.45 16.72 -9.78
N MET A 27 -1.48 15.99 -10.22
CA MET A 27 -1.79 15.89 -11.65
C MET A 27 -2.15 17.25 -12.28
N HIS A 28 -2.85 18.12 -11.54
CA HIS A 28 -3.18 19.46 -12.03
C HIS A 28 -1.91 20.30 -12.28
N SER A 29 -0.93 20.24 -11.38
CA SER A 29 0.34 20.96 -11.52
C SER A 29 1.23 20.40 -12.62
N GLN A 30 0.99 19.19 -13.11
CA GLN A 30 1.81 18.52 -14.13
C GLN A 30 1.20 18.57 -15.54
N LYS A 31 0.05 19.24 -15.74
CA LYS A 31 -0.63 19.35 -17.04
C LYS A 31 0.28 19.66 -18.25
N PRO A 32 1.30 20.53 -18.16
CA PRO A 32 2.18 20.82 -19.31
C PRO A 32 3.11 19.65 -19.70
N LEU A 33 3.30 18.67 -18.82
CA LEU A 33 4.30 17.61 -18.95
C LEU A 33 3.69 16.23 -19.20
N VAL A 34 2.39 16.06 -18.93
CA VAL A 34 1.74 14.75 -19.00
C VAL A 34 0.38 14.85 -19.68
N ASP A 35 0.04 13.80 -20.42
CA ASP A 35 -1.31 13.59 -20.95
C ASP A 35 -2.03 12.49 -20.14
N VAL A 36 -3.31 12.72 -19.81
CA VAL A 36 -4.10 11.82 -18.97
C VAL A 36 -4.96 10.93 -19.85
N VAL A 37 -4.50 9.69 -20.04
CA VAL A 37 -5.21 8.69 -20.85
C VAL A 37 -6.40 8.04 -20.13
N GLY A 38 -6.47 8.15 -18.79
CA GLY A 38 -7.56 7.58 -18.02
C GLY A 38 -7.31 7.59 -16.51
N LYS A 39 -8.33 7.22 -15.74
CA LYS A 39 -8.27 7.12 -14.27
C LYS A 39 -8.69 5.74 -13.81
N PHE A 40 -7.91 5.17 -12.89
CA PHE A 40 -8.23 3.90 -12.27
C PHE A 40 -8.78 4.08 -10.85
N THR A 41 -9.77 3.26 -10.49
CA THR A 41 -10.30 3.18 -9.12
C THR A 41 -9.89 1.85 -8.50
N GLN A 42 -9.01 1.90 -7.51
CA GLN A 42 -8.50 0.72 -6.82
C GLN A 42 -9.62 -0.08 -6.12
N LYS A 43 -9.54 -1.41 -6.22
CA LYS A 43 -10.41 -2.36 -5.49
C LYS A 43 -9.63 -3.21 -4.50
N ILE A 44 -8.42 -3.62 -4.87
CA ILE A 44 -7.53 -4.44 -4.06
C ILE A 44 -6.12 -3.84 -4.16
N VAL A 45 -5.40 -3.76 -3.03
CA VAL A 45 -4.07 -3.15 -2.92
C VAL A 45 -3.18 -4.04 -2.08
N LYS A 46 -1.93 -4.24 -2.49
CA LYS A 46 -0.85 -4.80 -1.68
C LYS A 46 0.35 -3.85 -1.78
N MET A 47 0.70 -3.24 -0.67
CA MET A 47 1.86 -2.35 -0.56
C MET A 47 3.05 -3.12 0.04
N ASP A 48 4.25 -2.53 -0.04
CA ASP A 48 5.51 -3.22 0.29
C ASP A 48 5.83 -3.15 1.80
N GLY A 49 5.48 -2.05 2.47
CA GLY A 49 5.87 -1.75 3.86
C GLY A 49 5.34 -2.69 4.93
N ALA A 50 4.55 -3.71 4.58
CA ALA A 50 4.23 -4.80 5.50
C ALA A 50 5.37 -5.82 5.54
N LYS A 51 5.80 -6.19 6.75
CA LYS A 51 6.67 -7.36 6.94
C LYS A 51 6.09 -8.52 6.15
N HIS A 52 6.87 -9.04 5.19
CA HIS A 52 6.50 -10.25 4.47
C HIS A 52 6.13 -11.30 5.52
N ARG A 53 4.93 -11.91 5.40
CA ARG A 53 4.58 -13.02 6.29
C ARG A 53 5.59 -14.13 6.01
N SER A 54 6.65 -14.19 6.81
CA SER A 54 7.59 -15.31 6.80
C SER A 54 6.83 -16.51 7.33
N TRP A 55 6.31 -17.32 6.42
CA TRP A 55 5.79 -18.64 6.72
C TRP A 55 6.97 -19.47 7.22
N ASN A 56 7.23 -19.45 8.54
CA ASN A 56 8.07 -20.41 9.30
C ASN A 56 8.56 -19.88 10.67
N LYS A 57 8.15 -18.70 11.14
CA LYS A 57 8.67 -18.19 12.43
C LYS A 57 8.26 -19.04 13.63
N ASP A 58 7.05 -19.63 13.60
CA ASP A 58 6.54 -20.49 14.67
C ASP A 58 7.34 -21.78 14.91
N LYS A 59 8.09 -22.27 13.90
CA LYS A 59 8.87 -23.51 14.04
C LYS A 59 10.22 -23.28 14.72
N ARG A 60 10.76 -22.05 14.71
CA ARG A 60 12.11 -21.75 15.22
C ARG A 60 12.10 -21.35 16.71
N GLU A 61 11.04 -20.68 17.18
CA GLU A 61 10.88 -20.34 18.61
C GLU A 61 10.62 -21.58 19.49
N LYS A 62 9.98 -22.63 18.94
CA LYS A 62 9.79 -23.91 19.66
C LYS A 62 11.07 -24.73 19.88
N ILE A 63 12.14 -24.48 19.11
CA ILE A 63 13.38 -25.29 19.18
C ILE A 63 14.43 -24.63 20.09
N ALA A 64 14.34 -23.33 20.34
CA ALA A 64 15.29 -22.58 21.16
C ALA A 64 14.90 -22.47 22.65
N GLY A 65 13.79 -23.09 23.04
CA GLY A 65 13.24 -23.07 24.40
C GLY A 65 13.40 -24.38 25.17
N GLU A 66 14.30 -25.27 24.72
CA GLU A 66 14.74 -26.48 25.45
C GLU A 66 16.24 -26.38 25.74
#